data_AF-L0ICA8-F1
#
_entry.id   AF-L0ICA8-F1
#
_cell.length_a   1.000
_cell.length_b   1.000
_cell.length_c   1.000
_cell.angle_alpha   90.00
_cell.angle_beta   90.00
_cell.angle_gamma   90.00
#
_symmetry.space_group_name_H-M   'P 1'
#
loop_
_entity.id
_entity.type
_entity.pdbx_description
1 polymer ?
#
loop_
_entity_poly.entity_id
_entity_poly.type
_entity_poly.pdbx_seq_one_letter_code
_entity_poly.pdbx_strand_id
1 'polypeptide(L)'
;MLTENTTHGTDRCVERIGLDGLALKPTETAIEALESVPVETLTIDYEGTESLPSAEVLARLGSNTDVRVTTPVRADGFDPLGDDSLATALPDEVGRVLVAGHPAYLSAEERRRAVAPRLGAALETDPDAWVGSESIERIAMATGAGQFDLLTATTEREVRALRAAGFDGDVAVYAPTVLSDDEDILLDAVGDYVSRRPAVANALPADAPTDAAATGQARETLLAGIDDFALAGTVTAVSERIDRLRSIGVTTVVAYPARGLDTLLES
;
A
#
# COMPACT_ATOMS: atom_id res chain seq x y z
N MET A 1 20.70 17.75 41.22
CA MET A 1 19.35 17.17 41.09
C MET A 1 18.89 17.57 39.69
N LEU A 2 19.22 16.75 38.70
CA LEU A 2 18.84 16.95 37.30
C LEU A 2 17.42 16.43 37.17
N THR A 3 16.46 17.31 36.93
CA THR A 3 15.10 16.93 36.59
C THR A 3 15.10 16.38 35.17
N GLU A 4 14.85 15.09 35.08
CA GLU A 4 14.45 14.40 33.86
C GLU A 4 13.27 15.14 33.24
N ASN A 5 13.47 15.64 32.04
CA ASN A 5 12.41 16.22 31.23
C ASN A 5 11.77 15.06 30.47
N THR A 6 10.87 14.34 31.14
CA THR A 6 10.06 13.30 30.52
C THR A 6 9.07 13.97 29.59
N THR A 7 9.41 14.07 28.32
CA THR A 7 8.45 14.38 27.26
C THR A 7 7.43 13.23 27.27
N HIS A 8 6.28 13.45 27.92
CA HIS A 8 5.12 12.57 27.78
C HIS A 8 4.58 12.80 26.36
N GLY A 9 5.18 12.13 25.38
CA GLY A 9 4.69 12.11 24.01
C GLY A 9 3.33 11.41 24.03
N THR A 10 2.30 12.08 23.53
CA THR A 10 1.05 11.44 23.18
C THR A 10 1.36 10.48 22.04
N ASP A 11 1.54 9.20 22.39
CA ASP A 11 1.97 8.12 21.49
C ASP A 11 0.88 7.94 20.42
N ARG A 12 1.18 8.29 19.17
CA ARG A 12 0.19 8.28 18.08
C ARG A 12 -0.24 6.84 17.81
N CYS A 13 -1.45 6.65 17.27
CA CYS A 13 -1.92 5.32 16.90
C CYS A 13 -0.92 4.58 15.98
N VAL A 14 -0.28 5.27 15.02
CA VAL A 14 0.81 4.72 14.17
C VAL A 14 1.94 4.07 14.98
N GLU A 15 2.42 4.75 16.03
CA GLU A 15 3.52 4.25 16.89
C GLU A 15 3.05 3.05 17.71
N ARG A 16 1.83 3.14 18.27
CA ARG A 16 1.24 2.08 19.11
C ARG A 16 0.97 0.78 18.37
N ILE A 17 0.57 0.85 17.10
CA ILE A 17 0.40 -0.35 16.27
C ILE A 17 1.70 -0.80 15.61
N GLY A 18 2.74 0.03 15.67
CA GLY A 18 4.06 -0.26 15.14
C GLY A 18 4.10 -0.33 13.62
N LEU A 19 3.44 0.58 12.90
CA LEU A 19 3.53 0.65 11.44
C LEU A 19 4.91 1.13 10.97
N ASP A 20 5.37 0.60 9.83
CA ASP A 20 6.59 1.07 9.15
C ASP A 20 6.30 2.21 8.18
N GLY A 21 5.13 2.17 7.55
CA GLY A 21 4.78 3.14 6.51
C GLY A 21 3.29 3.42 6.35
N LEU A 22 3.02 4.48 5.59
CA LEU A 22 1.69 4.89 5.17
C LEU A 22 1.60 4.99 3.65
N ALA A 23 0.44 4.63 3.11
CA ALA A 23 0.08 4.89 1.73
C ALA A 23 -0.93 6.02 1.66
N LEU A 24 -0.57 7.08 0.92
CA LEU A 24 -1.43 8.24 0.74
C LEU A 24 -1.87 8.38 -0.71
N LYS A 25 -3.15 8.71 -0.87
CA LYS A 25 -3.75 9.05 -2.15
C LYS A 25 -3.95 10.55 -2.26
N PRO A 26 -3.33 11.25 -3.24
CA PRO A 26 -3.48 12.71 -3.39
C PRO A 26 -4.93 13.17 -3.57
N THR A 27 -5.78 12.32 -4.14
CA THR A 27 -7.22 12.59 -4.32
C THR A 27 -8.03 12.49 -3.02
N GLU A 28 -7.49 11.88 -1.98
CA GLU A 28 -8.17 11.62 -0.71
C GLU A 28 -7.51 12.36 0.47
N THR A 29 -6.22 12.69 0.33
CA THR A 29 -5.41 13.35 1.36
C THR A 29 -4.72 14.57 0.76
N ALA A 30 -4.84 15.72 1.44
CA ALA A 30 -4.17 16.97 1.06
C ALA A 30 -2.66 16.90 1.38
N ILE A 31 -1.93 16.10 0.63
CA ILE A 31 -0.49 15.86 0.79
C ILE A 31 0.35 17.15 0.72
N GLU A 32 -0.14 18.17 0.03
CA GLU A 32 0.53 19.45 -0.11
C GLU A 32 0.58 20.22 1.21
N ALA A 33 -0.34 19.91 2.13
CA ALA A 33 -0.40 20.50 3.46
C ALA A 33 0.37 19.68 4.53
N LEU A 34 0.88 18.49 4.18
CA LEU A 34 1.65 17.67 5.11
C LEU A 34 3.06 18.23 5.30
N GLU A 35 3.40 18.57 6.55
CA GLU A 35 4.75 18.99 6.94
C GLU A 35 5.66 17.80 7.26
N SER A 36 5.11 16.78 7.93
CA SER A 36 5.80 15.53 8.25
C SER A 36 4.78 14.42 8.49
N VAL A 37 5.19 13.18 8.28
CA VAL A 37 4.39 11.99 8.56
C VAL A 37 5.20 11.11 9.52
N PRO A 38 4.64 10.63 10.65
CA PRO A 38 5.39 9.92 11.68
C PRO A 38 5.61 8.45 11.32
N VAL A 39 6.18 8.19 10.15
CA VAL A 39 6.52 6.84 9.66
C VAL A 39 7.87 6.88 8.95
N GLU A 40 8.49 5.72 8.83
CA GLU A 40 9.77 5.61 8.11
C GLU A 40 9.55 5.70 6.60
N THR A 41 8.50 5.06 6.10
CA THR A 41 8.19 4.99 4.66
C THR A 41 6.84 5.62 4.31
N LEU A 42 6.81 6.41 3.24
CA LEU A 42 5.58 6.96 2.68
C LEU A 42 5.45 6.51 1.23
N THR A 43 4.41 5.75 0.90
CA THR A 43 4.08 5.45 -0.49
C THR A 43 3.01 6.41 -1.00
N ILE A 44 3.25 7.06 -2.14
CA ILE A 44 2.25 7.86 -2.83
C ILE A 44 1.63 7.01 -3.93
N ASP A 45 0.39 6.59 -3.69
CA ASP A 45 -0.42 5.86 -4.66
C ASP A 45 -1.44 6.82 -5.28
N TYR A 46 -1.55 6.86 -6.60
CA TYR A 46 -2.41 7.85 -7.25
C TYR A 46 -3.15 7.26 -8.44
N GLU A 47 -4.31 7.84 -8.72
CA GLU A 47 -5.21 7.39 -9.78
C GLU A 47 -5.16 8.38 -10.94
N GLY A 48 -4.54 7.96 -12.04
CA GLY A 48 -4.32 8.81 -13.22
C GLY A 48 -3.17 9.81 -13.05
N THR A 49 -2.45 10.09 -14.14
CA THR A 49 -1.27 10.98 -14.13
C THR A 49 -1.58 12.41 -13.68
N GLU A 50 -2.83 12.86 -13.82
CA GLU A 50 -3.32 14.15 -13.35
C GLU A 50 -3.29 14.30 -11.82
N SER A 51 -3.29 13.17 -11.10
CA SER A 51 -3.22 13.12 -9.65
C SER A 51 -1.78 12.99 -9.13
N LEU A 52 -0.79 12.93 -10.03
CA LEU A 52 0.63 12.87 -9.65
C LEU A 52 1.03 14.18 -8.94
N PRO A 53 1.61 14.13 -7.73
CA PRO A 53 2.04 15.35 -7.05
C PRO A 53 3.22 16.01 -7.78
N SER A 54 3.37 17.32 -7.59
CA SER A 54 4.50 18.03 -8.17
C SER A 54 5.83 17.56 -7.56
N ALA A 55 6.91 17.68 -8.33
CA ALA A 55 8.26 17.37 -7.86
C ALA A 55 8.64 18.14 -6.59
N GLU A 56 8.16 19.39 -6.43
CA GLU A 56 8.38 20.18 -5.22
C GLU A 56 7.73 19.57 -3.97
N VAL A 57 6.50 19.05 -4.11
CA VAL A 57 5.80 18.38 -3.01
C VAL A 57 6.52 17.08 -2.64
N LEU A 58 6.90 16.29 -3.64
CA LEU A 58 7.61 15.02 -3.42
C LEU A 58 8.99 15.22 -2.77
N ALA A 59 9.78 16.19 -3.25
CA ALA A 59 11.09 16.53 -2.68
C ALA A 59 10.96 16.99 -1.22
N ARG A 60 9.94 17.80 -0.92
CA ARG A 60 9.69 18.25 0.45
C ARG A 60 9.37 17.07 1.37
N LEU A 61 8.51 16.15 0.95
CA LEU A 61 8.21 14.94 1.74
C LEU A 61 9.46 14.05 1.88
N GLY A 62 10.22 13.87 0.80
CA GLY A 62 11.45 13.06 0.75
C GLY A 62 12.59 13.59 1.63
N SER A 63 12.55 14.87 2.02
CA SER A 63 13.59 15.46 2.87
C SER A 63 13.70 14.85 4.27
N ASN A 64 12.63 14.21 4.78
CA ASN A 64 12.59 13.65 6.13
C ASN A 64 11.99 12.24 6.21
N THR A 65 11.52 11.67 5.10
CA THR A 65 10.81 10.39 5.06
C THR A 65 11.20 9.66 3.79
N ASP A 66 11.30 8.33 3.85
CA ASP A 66 11.57 7.52 2.67
C ASP A 66 10.32 7.48 1.79
N VAL A 67 10.27 8.35 0.78
CA VAL A 67 9.11 8.50 -0.10
C VAL A 67 9.28 7.62 -1.33
N ARG A 68 8.26 6.81 -1.62
CA ARG A 68 8.16 6.05 -2.86
C ARG A 68 6.89 6.38 -3.63
N VAL A 69 7.00 6.65 -4.92
CA VAL A 69 5.84 6.96 -5.78
C VAL A 69 5.49 5.76 -6.65
N THR A 70 4.21 5.41 -6.73
CA THR A 70 3.73 4.37 -7.66
C THR A 70 3.95 4.83 -9.11
N THR A 71 4.79 4.13 -9.87
CA THR A 71 5.09 4.47 -11.26
C THR A 71 4.65 3.35 -12.22
N PRO A 72 3.59 3.57 -13.01
CA PRO A 72 3.08 2.56 -13.92
C PRO A 72 3.95 2.45 -15.18
N VAL A 73 4.76 1.40 -15.30
CA VAL A 73 5.77 1.29 -16.37
C VAL A 73 5.20 1.21 -17.79
N ARG A 74 3.88 1.00 -17.94
CA ARG A 74 3.21 1.03 -19.23
C ARG A 74 2.69 2.42 -19.62
N ALA A 75 2.55 3.35 -18.69
CA ALA A 75 1.97 4.66 -18.96
C ALA A 75 2.99 5.58 -19.63
N ASP A 76 2.52 6.45 -20.53
CA ASP A 76 3.34 7.54 -21.06
C ASP A 76 3.80 8.46 -19.91
N GLY A 77 5.04 8.93 -20.01
CA GLY A 77 5.78 9.62 -18.96
C GLY A 77 6.53 8.67 -18.01
N PHE A 78 6.12 7.40 -17.91
CA PHE A 78 6.78 6.39 -17.07
C PHE A 78 7.25 5.15 -17.85
N ASP A 79 7.11 5.12 -19.18
CA ASP A 79 7.52 3.99 -20.01
C ASP A 79 9.03 4.07 -20.31
N PRO A 80 9.89 3.25 -19.68
CA PRO A 80 11.34 3.31 -19.88
C PRO A 80 11.78 2.87 -21.28
N LEU A 81 10.87 2.30 -22.09
CA LEU A 81 11.11 1.94 -23.48
C LEU A 81 10.40 2.89 -24.46
N GLY A 82 9.85 4.00 -23.95
CA GLY A 82 9.05 4.97 -24.67
C GLY A 82 9.24 6.37 -24.09
N ASP A 83 8.14 7.01 -23.68
CA ASP A 83 8.17 8.29 -22.98
C ASP A 83 8.35 8.06 -21.47
N ASP A 84 9.51 8.43 -20.94
CA ASP A 84 9.89 8.37 -19.52
C ASP A 84 10.10 9.77 -18.91
N SER A 85 9.50 10.80 -19.52
CA SER A 85 9.69 12.20 -19.13
C SER A 85 9.26 12.52 -17.71
N LEU A 86 8.17 11.90 -17.21
CA LEU A 86 7.72 12.07 -15.83
C LEU A 86 8.63 11.33 -14.85
N ALA A 87 9.10 10.13 -15.19
CA ALA A 87 10.06 9.38 -14.38
C ALA A 87 11.36 10.17 -14.19
N THR A 88 11.88 10.76 -15.28
CA THR A 88 13.10 11.58 -15.25
C THR A 88 12.91 12.90 -14.49
N ALA A 89 11.68 13.38 -14.36
CA ALA A 89 11.35 14.61 -13.63
C ALA A 89 11.10 14.39 -12.13
N LEU A 90 11.10 13.13 -11.66
CA LEU A 90 11.01 12.85 -10.22
C LEU A 90 12.29 13.33 -9.51
N PRO A 91 12.18 13.84 -8.27
CA PRO A 91 13.36 14.16 -7.46
C PRO A 91 14.24 12.93 -7.20
N ASP A 92 15.55 13.10 -7.19
CA ASP A 92 16.51 12.00 -7.00
C ASP A 92 16.34 11.28 -5.65
N GLU A 93 15.87 11.98 -4.62
CA GLU A 93 15.61 11.43 -3.29
C GLU A 93 14.32 10.61 -3.18
N VAL A 94 13.48 10.59 -4.23
CA VAL A 94 12.19 9.90 -4.24
C VAL A 94 12.34 8.55 -4.93
N GLY A 95 12.15 7.48 -4.17
CA GLY A 95 12.14 6.12 -4.71
C GLY A 95 10.87 5.82 -5.51
N ARG A 96 10.85 4.66 -6.15
CA ARG A 96 9.71 4.22 -6.97
C ARG A 96 9.13 2.89 -6.51
N VAL A 97 7.81 2.77 -6.66
CA VAL A 97 7.11 1.48 -6.69
C VAL A 97 6.70 1.23 -8.14
N LEU A 98 7.45 0.39 -8.85
CA LEU A 98 7.18 0.03 -10.24
C LEU A 98 5.97 -0.89 -10.31
N VAL A 99 4.96 -0.54 -11.09
CA VAL A 99 3.76 -1.37 -11.27
C VAL A 99 3.46 -1.57 -12.75
N ALA A 100 2.71 -2.62 -13.09
CA ALA A 100 2.23 -2.79 -14.47
C ALA A 100 1.33 -1.62 -14.91
N GLY A 101 0.67 -0.95 -13.97
CA GLY A 101 -0.31 0.10 -14.23
C GLY A 101 -1.72 -0.46 -14.34
N HIS A 102 -2.65 0.11 -13.59
CA HIS A 102 -4.03 -0.37 -13.51
C HIS A 102 -4.79 -0.06 -14.82
N PRO A 103 -5.46 -1.04 -15.45
CA PRO A 103 -6.08 -0.84 -16.75
C PRO A 103 -7.01 0.37 -16.83
N ALA A 104 -7.78 0.67 -15.77
CA ALA A 104 -8.72 1.78 -15.78
C ALA A 104 -8.09 3.15 -16.10
N TYR A 105 -6.80 3.35 -15.77
CA TYR A 105 -6.09 4.61 -15.98
C TYR A 105 -5.17 4.58 -17.21
N LEU A 106 -5.09 3.44 -17.91
CA LEU A 106 -4.28 3.29 -19.10
C LEU A 106 -5.15 3.41 -20.35
N SER A 107 -4.65 4.14 -21.34
CA SER A 107 -5.14 4.14 -22.72
C SER A 107 -5.08 2.75 -23.35
N ALA A 108 -5.82 2.57 -24.44
CA ALA A 108 -5.81 1.31 -25.17
C ALA A 108 -4.42 0.92 -25.69
N GLU A 109 -3.55 1.89 -25.99
CA GLU A 109 -2.19 1.66 -26.45
C GLU A 109 -1.27 1.22 -25.33
N GLU A 110 -1.28 1.95 -24.22
CA GLU A 110 -0.49 1.62 -23.03
C GLU A 110 -0.83 0.22 -22.51
N ARG A 111 -2.12 -0.16 -22.49
CA ARG A 111 -2.55 -1.51 -22.09
C ARG A 111 -1.92 -2.64 -22.89
N ARG A 112 -1.56 -2.42 -24.17
CA ARG A 112 -0.97 -3.44 -25.05
C ARG A 112 0.52 -3.63 -24.84
N ARG A 113 1.18 -2.73 -24.12
CA ARG A 113 2.62 -2.76 -23.89
C ARG A 113 3.02 -3.95 -23.02
N ALA A 114 4.12 -4.60 -23.37
CA ALA A 114 4.67 -5.72 -22.62
C ALA A 114 5.32 -5.22 -21.32
N VAL A 115 4.91 -5.78 -20.18
CA VAL A 115 5.34 -5.34 -18.84
C VAL A 115 6.78 -5.76 -18.52
N ALA A 116 7.11 -7.04 -18.70
CA ALA A 116 8.42 -7.60 -18.33
C ALA A 116 9.64 -6.80 -18.85
N PRO A 117 9.75 -6.46 -20.15
CA PRO A 117 10.92 -5.70 -20.63
C PRO A 117 10.97 -4.28 -20.08
N ARG A 118 9.81 -3.70 -19.71
CA ARG A 118 9.74 -2.35 -19.11
C ARG A 118 10.17 -2.37 -17.64
N LEU A 119 9.73 -3.36 -16.87
CA LEU A 119 10.23 -3.54 -15.51
C LEU A 119 11.75 -3.72 -15.48
N GLY A 120 12.29 -4.55 -16.38
CA GLY A 120 13.73 -4.72 -16.51
C GLY A 120 14.46 -3.40 -16.79
N ALA A 121 14.01 -2.64 -17.79
CA ALA A 121 14.61 -1.34 -18.13
C ALA A 121 14.45 -0.28 -17.02
N ALA A 122 13.34 -0.27 -16.30
CA ALA A 122 13.14 0.63 -15.15
C ALA A 122 14.10 0.27 -13.99
N LEU A 123 14.32 -1.01 -13.72
CA LEU A 123 15.23 -1.46 -12.66
C LEU A 123 16.71 -1.28 -13.02
N GLU A 124 17.07 -1.20 -14.30
CA GLU A 124 18.41 -0.80 -14.71
C GLU A 124 18.75 0.65 -14.31
N THR A 125 17.73 1.51 -14.23
CA THR A 125 17.89 2.94 -13.86
C THR A 125 17.61 3.21 -12.38
N ASP A 126 16.80 2.38 -11.73
CA ASP A 126 16.47 2.47 -10.31
C ASP A 126 16.45 1.06 -9.68
N PRO A 127 17.63 0.52 -9.33
CA PRO A 127 17.76 -0.84 -8.84
C PRO A 127 17.14 -1.06 -7.45
N ASP A 128 16.91 0.02 -6.70
CA ASP A 128 16.36 -0.01 -5.34
C ASP A 128 14.82 0.14 -5.34
N ALA A 129 14.20 0.29 -6.51
CA ALA A 129 12.75 0.38 -6.63
C ALA A 129 12.05 -0.88 -6.11
N TRP A 130 10.87 -0.70 -5.53
CA TRP A 130 9.97 -1.82 -5.26
C TRP A 130 9.16 -2.17 -6.49
N VAL A 131 8.69 -3.41 -6.57
CA VAL A 131 7.83 -3.88 -7.66
C VAL A 131 6.50 -4.35 -7.08
N GLY A 132 5.42 -3.69 -7.48
CA GLY A 132 4.07 -4.12 -7.16
C GLY A 132 3.71 -5.39 -7.91
N SER A 133 3.31 -6.43 -7.19
CA SER A 133 3.09 -7.77 -7.77
C SER A 133 1.73 -7.98 -8.41
N GLU A 134 0.77 -7.08 -8.18
CA GLU A 134 -0.62 -7.26 -8.61
C GLU A 134 -0.73 -7.56 -10.12
N SER A 135 -1.29 -8.73 -10.45
CA SER A 135 -1.47 -9.25 -11.83
C SER A 135 -0.18 -9.64 -12.56
N ILE A 136 0.99 -9.53 -11.94
CA ILE A 136 2.31 -9.80 -12.54
C ILE A 136 3.25 -10.54 -11.59
N GLU A 137 2.72 -11.35 -10.69
CA GLU A 137 3.43 -11.90 -9.52
C GLU A 137 4.70 -12.65 -9.92
N ARG A 138 4.62 -13.51 -10.95
CA ARG A 138 5.79 -14.25 -11.45
C ARG A 138 6.86 -13.36 -12.05
N ILE A 139 6.45 -12.27 -12.70
CA ILE A 139 7.38 -11.32 -13.32
C ILE A 139 8.03 -10.50 -12.22
N ALA A 140 7.25 -9.96 -11.27
CA ALA A 140 7.74 -9.22 -10.11
C ALA A 140 8.78 -10.01 -9.32
N MET A 141 8.49 -11.28 -9.00
CA MET A 141 9.43 -12.18 -8.33
C MET A 141 10.72 -12.42 -9.14
N ALA A 142 10.61 -12.54 -10.47
CA ALA A 142 11.77 -12.79 -11.32
C ALA A 142 12.72 -11.59 -11.43
N THR A 143 12.27 -10.39 -11.05
CA THR A 143 13.14 -9.20 -11.04
C THR A 143 14.17 -9.22 -9.90
N GLY A 144 13.87 -9.91 -8.80
CA GLY A 144 14.69 -9.88 -7.57
C GLY A 144 14.61 -8.57 -6.77
N ALA A 145 13.83 -7.59 -7.22
CA ALA A 145 13.61 -6.33 -6.51
C ALA A 145 12.76 -6.54 -5.25
N GLY A 146 12.66 -5.51 -4.39
CA GLY A 146 11.75 -5.53 -3.24
C GLY A 146 10.32 -5.73 -3.69
N GLN A 147 9.62 -6.71 -3.11
CA GLN A 147 8.23 -7.01 -3.48
C GLN A 147 7.30 -6.06 -2.72
N PHE A 148 6.33 -5.45 -3.42
CA PHE A 148 5.27 -4.66 -2.81
C PHE A 148 3.92 -5.33 -3.06
N ASP A 149 3.45 -6.05 -2.04
CA ASP A 149 2.29 -6.93 -2.15
C ASP A 149 1.08 -6.34 -1.43
N LEU A 150 -0.10 -6.52 -2.02
CA LEU A 150 -1.35 -6.27 -1.29
C LEU A 150 -1.55 -7.37 -0.25
N LEU A 151 -2.03 -7.02 0.94
CA LEU A 151 -2.44 -7.99 1.93
C LEU A 151 -3.58 -8.85 1.39
N THR A 152 -3.37 -10.15 1.45
CA THR A 152 -4.33 -11.20 1.10
C THR A 152 -4.40 -12.29 2.17
N ALA A 153 -5.45 -13.12 2.08
CA ALA A 153 -5.62 -14.34 2.88
C ALA A 153 -4.40 -15.28 2.85
N THR A 154 -3.58 -15.22 1.80
CA THR A 154 -2.45 -16.13 1.58
C THR A 154 -1.09 -15.53 1.93
N THR A 155 -1.02 -14.23 2.18
CA THR A 155 0.23 -13.48 2.47
C THR A 155 1.12 -14.22 3.45
N GLU A 156 0.60 -14.60 4.62
CA GLU A 156 1.46 -15.22 5.63
C GLU A 156 2.04 -16.56 5.18
N ARG A 157 1.26 -17.34 4.43
CA ARG A 157 1.71 -18.64 3.91
C ARG A 157 2.75 -18.43 2.80
N GLU A 158 2.52 -17.45 1.93
CA GLU A 158 3.39 -17.13 0.80
C GLU A 158 4.73 -16.58 1.27
N VAL A 159 4.74 -15.65 2.22
CA VAL A 159 5.99 -15.12 2.79
C VAL A 159 6.78 -16.22 3.49
N ARG A 160 6.14 -17.06 4.32
CA ARG A 160 6.82 -18.23 4.93
C ARG A 160 7.41 -19.16 3.88
N ALA A 161 6.69 -19.42 2.78
CA ALA A 161 7.16 -20.25 1.69
C ALA A 161 8.35 -19.62 0.95
N LEU A 162 8.32 -18.30 0.70
CA LEU A 162 9.42 -17.53 0.11
C LEU A 162 10.67 -17.63 0.98
N ARG A 163 10.55 -17.35 2.29
CA ARG A 163 11.68 -17.45 3.23
C ARG A 163 12.22 -18.87 3.33
N ALA A 164 11.35 -19.89 3.36
CA ALA A 164 11.77 -21.29 3.35
C ALA A 164 12.47 -21.72 2.04
N ALA A 165 12.12 -21.10 0.92
CA ALA A 165 12.77 -21.29 -0.37
C ALA A 165 14.11 -20.53 -0.48
N GLY A 166 14.46 -19.70 0.50
CA GLY A 166 15.70 -18.95 0.55
C GLY A 166 15.65 -17.56 -0.08
N PHE A 167 14.45 -17.03 -0.37
CA PHE A 167 14.31 -15.62 -0.74
C PHE A 167 14.58 -14.73 0.48
N ASP A 168 15.57 -13.86 0.38
CA ASP A 168 16.03 -12.95 1.44
C ASP A 168 15.79 -11.47 1.12
N GLY A 169 15.25 -11.16 -0.06
CA GLY A 169 14.90 -9.79 -0.47
C GLY A 169 13.72 -9.19 0.31
N ASP A 170 13.51 -7.90 0.12
CA ASP A 170 12.46 -7.15 0.81
C ASP A 170 11.05 -7.60 0.39
N VAL A 171 10.15 -7.63 1.38
CA VAL A 171 8.72 -7.88 1.18
C VAL A 171 7.97 -6.82 1.98
N ALA A 172 7.48 -5.81 1.26
CA ALA A 172 6.61 -4.78 1.79
C ALA A 172 5.14 -5.16 1.53
N VAL A 173 4.30 -5.04 2.56
CA VAL A 173 2.87 -5.38 2.50
C VAL A 173 2.03 -4.12 2.65
N TYR A 174 1.25 -3.82 1.63
CA TYR A 174 0.22 -2.79 1.64
C TYR A 174 -1.11 -3.33 2.18
N ALA A 175 -1.75 -2.63 3.10
CA ALA A 175 -3.07 -3.02 3.59
C ALA A 175 -3.97 -1.82 3.93
N PRO A 176 -5.24 -1.81 3.47
CA PRO A 176 -6.25 -0.93 4.07
C PRO A 176 -6.33 -1.18 5.57
N THR A 177 -6.38 -0.10 6.34
CA THR A 177 -6.27 -0.15 7.80
C THR A 177 -7.43 0.62 8.42
N VAL A 178 -8.10 -0.02 9.38
CA VAL A 178 -9.24 0.56 10.13
C VAL A 178 -9.10 0.21 11.61
N LEU A 179 -8.92 1.24 12.45
CA LEU A 179 -8.82 1.08 13.89
C LEU A 179 -10.20 1.18 14.55
N SER A 180 -10.97 0.09 14.49
CA SER A 180 -12.28 -0.05 15.14
C SER A 180 -12.63 -1.52 15.31
N ASP A 181 -13.34 -1.86 16.38
CA ASP A 181 -13.98 -3.16 16.59
C ASP A 181 -15.49 -3.15 16.26
N ASP A 182 -16.01 -2.02 15.81
CA ASP A 182 -17.39 -1.88 15.35
C ASP A 182 -17.50 -2.38 13.90
N GLU A 183 -18.16 -3.52 13.73
CA GLU A 183 -18.38 -4.14 12.43
C GLU A 183 -19.03 -3.21 11.39
N ASP A 184 -19.92 -2.31 11.80
CA ASP A 184 -20.58 -1.38 10.86
C ASP A 184 -19.56 -0.37 10.33
N ILE A 185 -18.70 0.14 11.22
CA ILE A 185 -17.57 1.01 10.84
C ILE A 185 -16.60 0.28 9.91
N LEU A 186 -16.31 -1.00 10.18
CA LEU A 186 -15.43 -1.81 9.33
C LEU A 186 -16.02 -1.98 7.93
N LEU A 187 -17.31 -2.32 7.83
CA LEU A 187 -18.01 -2.51 6.56
C LEU A 187 -18.10 -1.21 5.76
N ASP A 188 -18.45 -0.09 6.41
CA ASP A 188 -18.50 1.20 5.73
C ASP A 188 -17.12 1.65 5.20
N ALA A 189 -16.05 1.31 5.91
CA ALA A 189 -14.69 1.73 5.54
C ALA A 189 -14.06 0.87 4.44
N VAL A 190 -14.20 -0.46 4.51
CA VAL A 190 -13.47 -1.38 3.63
C VAL A 190 -14.34 -2.46 3.00
N GLY A 191 -15.65 -2.48 3.26
CA GLY A 191 -16.56 -3.48 2.73
C GLY A 191 -16.62 -3.47 1.19
N ASP A 192 -16.74 -2.29 0.56
CA ASP A 192 -16.68 -2.17 -0.91
C ASP A 192 -15.32 -2.63 -1.46
N TYR A 193 -14.22 -2.29 -0.80
CA TYR A 193 -12.89 -2.74 -1.19
C TYR A 193 -12.78 -4.28 -1.17
N VAL A 194 -13.18 -4.93 -0.08
CA VAL A 194 -13.06 -6.39 0.03
C VAL A 194 -14.05 -7.10 -0.89
N SER A 195 -15.22 -6.52 -1.16
CA SER A 195 -16.23 -7.09 -2.06
C SER A 195 -15.71 -7.31 -3.48
N ARG A 196 -14.72 -6.51 -3.91
CA ARG A 196 -14.09 -6.60 -5.24
C ARG A 196 -13.03 -7.71 -5.31
N ARG A 197 -12.62 -8.28 -4.18
CA ARG A 197 -11.65 -9.38 -4.16
C ARG A 197 -12.29 -10.64 -4.72
N PRO A 198 -11.65 -11.36 -5.67
CA PRO A 198 -12.29 -12.50 -6.34
C PRO A 198 -12.87 -13.56 -5.38
N ALA A 199 -12.20 -13.85 -4.27
CA ALA A 199 -12.69 -14.81 -3.27
C ALA A 199 -14.01 -14.36 -2.62
N VAL A 200 -14.12 -13.07 -2.29
CA VAL A 200 -15.30 -12.46 -1.66
C VAL A 200 -16.40 -12.26 -2.69
N ALA A 201 -16.07 -11.65 -3.84
CA ALA A 201 -17.01 -11.38 -4.95
C ALA A 201 -17.77 -12.65 -5.38
N ASN A 202 -17.07 -13.79 -5.47
CA ASN A 202 -17.67 -15.06 -5.88
C ASN A 202 -18.56 -15.69 -4.79
N ALA A 203 -18.37 -15.32 -3.53
CA ALA A 203 -19.14 -15.81 -2.39
C ALA A 203 -20.34 -14.91 -2.05
N LEU A 204 -20.33 -13.66 -2.51
CA LEU A 204 -21.38 -12.68 -2.24
C LEU A 204 -22.68 -13.01 -3.01
N PRO A 205 -23.85 -12.87 -2.37
CA PRO A 205 -25.12 -12.84 -3.10
C PRO A 205 -25.15 -11.69 -4.10
N ALA A 206 -25.83 -11.88 -5.23
CA ALA A 206 -26.01 -10.83 -6.23
C ALA A 206 -26.69 -9.60 -5.61
N ASP A 207 -26.19 -8.41 -5.96
CA ASP A 207 -26.69 -7.10 -5.52
C ASP A 207 -26.74 -6.90 -4.00
N ALA A 208 -25.98 -7.68 -3.23
CA ALA A 208 -25.85 -7.47 -1.79
C ALA A 208 -25.18 -6.11 -1.50
N PRO A 209 -25.66 -5.35 -0.50
CA PRO A 209 -24.93 -4.19 0.00
C PRO A 209 -23.53 -4.59 0.46
N THR A 210 -22.56 -3.71 0.23
CA THR A 210 -21.15 -3.91 0.59
C THR A 210 -20.71 -3.02 1.75
N ASP A 211 -21.66 -2.39 2.44
CA ASP A 211 -21.49 -1.46 3.56
C ASP A 211 -22.18 -2.00 4.82
N ALA A 212 -22.34 -1.17 5.86
CA ALA A 212 -23.02 -1.55 7.10
C ALA A 212 -24.46 -2.05 6.90
N ALA A 213 -25.11 -1.74 5.76
CA ALA A 213 -26.45 -2.23 5.46
C ALA A 213 -26.46 -3.73 5.06
N ALA A 214 -25.29 -4.34 4.87
CA ALA A 214 -25.18 -5.78 4.62
C ALA A 214 -25.76 -6.59 5.80
N THR A 215 -26.53 -7.62 5.48
CA THR A 215 -27.16 -8.50 6.47
C THR A 215 -26.98 -9.97 6.13
N GLY A 216 -27.15 -10.85 7.12
CA GLY A 216 -27.07 -12.30 6.95
C GLY A 216 -25.75 -12.74 6.32
N GLN A 217 -25.84 -13.67 5.35
CA GLN A 217 -24.67 -14.27 4.70
C GLN A 217 -23.76 -13.24 4.00
N ALA A 218 -24.31 -12.17 3.44
CA ALA A 218 -23.49 -11.14 2.80
C ALA A 218 -22.58 -10.44 3.82
N ARG A 219 -23.15 -10.08 4.98
CA ARG A 219 -22.40 -9.47 6.08
C ARG A 219 -21.28 -10.38 6.58
N GLU A 220 -21.61 -11.65 6.87
CA GLU A 220 -20.64 -12.65 7.32
C GLU A 220 -19.49 -12.82 6.30
N THR A 221 -19.81 -12.81 5.00
CA THR A 221 -18.83 -12.94 3.92
C THR A 221 -17.92 -11.72 3.83
N LEU A 222 -18.47 -10.50 3.96
CA LEU A 222 -17.70 -9.27 3.94
C LEU A 222 -16.77 -9.18 5.16
N LEU A 223 -17.26 -9.48 6.37
CA LEU A 223 -16.45 -9.46 7.59
C LEU A 223 -15.30 -10.46 7.51
N ALA A 224 -15.54 -11.68 7.01
CA ALA A 224 -14.46 -12.63 6.76
C ALA A 224 -13.45 -12.11 5.72
N GLY A 225 -13.93 -11.41 4.68
CA GLY A 225 -13.06 -10.73 3.72
C GLY A 225 -12.23 -9.61 4.33
N ILE A 226 -12.78 -8.86 5.30
CA ILE A 226 -12.05 -7.81 6.02
C ILE A 226 -10.87 -8.41 6.78
N ASP A 227 -11.06 -9.53 7.48
CA ASP A 227 -9.98 -10.24 8.18
C ASP A 227 -8.86 -10.73 7.24
N ASP A 228 -9.22 -11.08 6.00
CA ASP A 228 -8.29 -11.61 4.99
C ASP A 228 -7.51 -10.52 4.25
N PHE A 229 -8.12 -9.36 4.01
CA PHE A 229 -7.63 -8.36 3.05
C PHE A 229 -7.35 -6.97 3.66
N ALA A 230 -7.59 -6.78 4.96
CA ALA A 230 -7.34 -5.51 5.66
C ALA A 230 -6.67 -5.72 7.03
N LEU A 231 -6.04 -4.66 7.54
CA LEU A 231 -5.64 -4.53 8.93
C LEU A 231 -6.75 -3.82 9.70
N ALA A 232 -7.77 -4.58 10.09
CA ALA A 232 -8.96 -4.07 10.76
C ALA A 232 -9.06 -4.60 12.20
N GLY A 233 -9.49 -3.74 13.12
CA GLY A 233 -9.74 -4.12 14.50
C GLY A 233 -9.28 -3.07 15.51
N THR A 234 -9.20 -3.48 16.78
CA THR A 234 -8.60 -2.64 17.81
C THR A 234 -7.11 -2.39 17.54
N VAL A 235 -6.55 -1.32 18.13
CA VAL A 235 -5.11 -1.04 18.13
C VAL A 235 -4.29 -2.27 18.49
N THR A 236 -4.67 -3.00 19.54
CA THR A 236 -3.98 -4.22 19.98
C THR A 236 -4.04 -5.32 18.92
N ALA A 237 -5.22 -5.59 18.35
CA ALA A 237 -5.38 -6.64 17.35
C ALA A 237 -4.58 -6.36 16.07
N VAL A 238 -4.57 -5.11 15.62
CA VAL A 238 -3.78 -4.67 14.46
C VAL A 238 -2.29 -4.74 14.74
N SER A 239 -1.84 -4.28 15.91
CA SER A 239 -0.44 -4.39 16.34
C SER A 239 0.05 -5.84 16.35
N GLU A 240 -0.72 -6.75 16.97
CA GLU A 240 -0.38 -8.17 16.99
C GLU A 240 -0.34 -8.79 15.58
N ARG A 241 -1.17 -8.31 14.65
CA ARG A 241 -1.14 -8.78 13.26
C ARG A 241 0.11 -8.27 12.53
N ILE A 242 0.51 -7.02 12.74
CA ILE A 242 1.76 -6.47 12.21
C ILE A 242 2.96 -7.25 12.75
N ASP A 243 3.00 -7.54 14.05
CA ASP A 243 4.06 -8.36 14.65
C ASP A 243 4.12 -9.78 14.06
N ARG A 244 2.95 -10.39 13.80
CA ARG A 244 2.90 -11.69 13.11
C ARG A 244 3.48 -11.61 11.70
N LEU A 245 3.14 -10.59 10.91
CA LEU A 245 3.69 -10.38 9.57
C LEU A 245 5.22 -10.20 9.62
N ARG A 246 5.73 -9.40 10.56
CA ARG A 246 7.17 -9.23 10.75
C ARG A 246 7.86 -10.53 11.15
N SER A 247 7.27 -11.29 12.08
CA SER A 247 7.85 -12.54 12.59
C SER A 247 8.08 -13.61 11.52
N ILE A 248 7.37 -13.52 10.40
CA ILE A 248 7.48 -14.45 9.27
C ILE A 248 8.37 -13.91 8.14
N GLY A 249 8.87 -12.68 8.28
CA GLY A 249 9.82 -12.06 7.35
C GLY A 249 9.23 -11.02 6.41
N VAL A 250 8.06 -10.44 6.68
CA VAL A 250 7.67 -9.16 6.06
C VAL A 250 8.61 -8.07 6.58
N THR A 251 9.19 -7.27 5.68
CA THR A 251 10.17 -6.24 6.03
C THR A 251 9.53 -4.89 6.30
N THR A 252 8.41 -4.60 5.66
CA THR A 252 7.70 -3.32 5.80
C THR A 252 6.20 -3.54 5.75
N VAL A 253 5.45 -2.96 6.68
CA VAL A 253 3.98 -2.89 6.62
C VAL A 253 3.56 -1.45 6.35
N VAL A 254 2.89 -1.25 5.20
CA VAL A 254 2.40 0.04 4.72
C VAL A 254 0.88 0.08 4.85
N ALA A 255 0.39 0.93 5.75
CA ALA A 255 -1.05 1.09 5.97
C ALA A 255 -1.66 2.13 5.02
N TYR A 256 -2.78 1.78 4.40
CA TYR A 256 -3.68 2.74 3.77
C TYR A 256 -4.80 3.12 4.76
N PRO A 257 -4.89 4.38 5.22
CA PRO A 257 -5.88 4.79 6.21
C PRO A 257 -7.27 4.90 5.58
N ALA A 258 -8.04 3.80 5.58
CA ALA A 258 -9.32 3.72 4.88
C ALA A 258 -10.42 4.66 5.45
N ARG A 259 -10.19 5.22 6.64
CA ARG A 259 -11.08 6.22 7.27
C ARG A 259 -10.47 7.62 7.33
N GLY A 260 -9.45 7.88 6.51
CA GLY A 260 -8.70 9.12 6.52
C GLY A 260 -7.55 9.11 7.50
N LEU A 261 -6.51 9.88 7.17
CA LEU A 261 -5.22 9.89 7.85
C LEU A 261 -5.32 10.23 9.35
N ASP A 262 -6.23 11.15 9.71
CA ASP A 262 -6.40 11.59 11.11
C ASP A 262 -6.64 10.43 12.07
N THR A 263 -7.38 9.40 11.64
CA THR A 263 -7.68 8.21 12.48
C THR A 263 -6.44 7.42 12.92
N LEU A 264 -5.33 7.54 12.19
CA LEU A 264 -4.05 6.92 12.56
C LEU A 264 -3.12 7.91 13.27
N LEU A 265 -3.29 9.22 13.07
CA LEU A 265 -2.46 10.26 13.68
C LEU A 265 -2.99 10.74 15.03
N GLU A 266 -4.26 10.47 15.35
CA GLU A 266 -4.86 10.69 16.66
C GLU A 266 -4.10 9.93 17.76
N SER A 267 -4.11 10.50 18.98
CA SER A 267 -3.41 9.99 20.17
C SER A 267 -4.38 9.42 21.20
#